data_AF-A0A2V5MDL8-F1
#
_entry.id   AF-A0A2V5MDL8-F1
#
_cell.length_a   1.000
_cell.length_b   1.000
_cell.length_c   1.000
_cell.angle_alpha   90.00
_cell.angle_beta   90.00
_cell.angle_gamma   90.00
#
_symmetry.space_group_name_H-M   'P 1'
#
loop_
_entity.id
_entity.type
_entity.pdbx_description
1 polymer ?
#
loop_
_entity_poly.entity_id
_entity_poly.type
_entity_poly.pdbx_seq_one_letter_code
_entity_poly.pdbx_strand_id
1 'polypeptide(L)'
;MMFYLHRLSDQIGGFNVFFYVTFRAVAAAVTAFALCLIFGNFVIRKLISLKVGQPIRSVKEVRRLAELHGGKQGTPTMGGVLVIGSVFLGSVLW
;
A
#
# COMPACT_ATOMS: atom_id res chain seq x y z
N MET A 1 -13.47 -6.48 10.55
CA MET A 1 -14.04 -6.11 11.88
C MET A 1 -15.32 -5.29 11.75
N MET A 2 -15.47 -4.43 10.75
CA MET A 2 -16.64 -3.60 10.52
C MET A 2 -17.93 -4.39 10.23
N PHE A 3 -17.83 -5.70 9.99
CA PHE A 3 -18.99 -6.62 9.99
C PHE A 3 -19.89 -6.49 11.23
N TYR A 4 -19.33 -6.28 12.43
CA TYR A 4 -20.13 -6.22 13.66
C TYR A 4 -21.10 -5.04 13.70
N LEU A 5 -20.88 -3.98 12.92
CA LEU A 5 -21.80 -2.84 12.86
C LEU A 5 -23.16 -3.20 12.25
N HIS A 6 -23.25 -4.29 11.48
CA HIS A 6 -24.55 -4.80 11.04
C HIS A 6 -25.50 -5.06 12.21
N ARG A 7 -25.01 -5.41 13.41
CA ARG A 7 -25.88 -5.62 14.59
C ARG A 7 -26.67 -4.38 15.04
N LEU A 8 -26.27 -3.18 14.60
CA LEU A 8 -27.02 -1.95 14.84
C LEU A 8 -28.08 -1.69 13.76
N SER A 9 -28.23 -2.57 12.76
CA SER A 9 -29.20 -2.41 11.68
C SER A 9 -30.64 -2.41 12.16
N ASP A 10 -30.91 -3.07 13.29
CA ASP A 10 -32.24 -3.10 13.91
C ASP A 10 -32.69 -1.70 14.39
N GLN A 11 -31.75 -0.80 14.68
CA GLN A 11 -32.04 0.58 15.10
C GLN A 11 -31.88 1.58 13.95
N ILE A 12 -30.92 1.35 13.04
CA ILE A 12 -30.62 2.23 11.91
C ILE A 12 -30.41 1.37 10.67
N GLY A 13 -31.41 1.31 9.79
CA GLY A 13 -31.42 0.41 8.63
C GLY A 13 -30.21 0.53 7.69
N GLY A 14 -29.53 1.68 7.67
CA GLY A 14 -28.31 1.90 6.88
C GLY A 14 -27.13 0.97 7.23
N PHE A 15 -27.08 0.42 8.44
CA PHE A 15 -25.99 -0.48 8.84
C PHE A 15 -26.10 -1.89 8.26
N ASN A 16 -27.23 -2.24 7.62
CA ASN A 16 -27.35 -3.52 6.91
C ASN A 16 -26.33 -3.66 5.77
N VAL A 17 -25.82 -2.54 5.24
CA VAL A 17 -24.82 -2.52 4.15
C VAL A 17 -23.52 -3.24 4.56
N PHE A 18 -23.16 -3.25 5.85
CA PHE A 18 -21.97 -3.94 6.36
C PHE A 18 -22.09 -5.47 6.38
N PHE A 19 -23.29 -6.03 6.23
CA PHE A 19 -23.49 -7.47 6.10
C PHE A 19 -22.93 -7.98 4.77
N TYR A 20 -23.13 -7.22 3.69
CA TYR A 20 -22.76 -7.63 2.33
C TYR A 20 -21.25 -7.68 2.13
N VAL A 21 -20.74 -8.84 1.71
CA VAL A 21 -19.31 -9.05 1.45
C VAL A 21 -18.81 -8.18 0.29
N THR A 22 -19.65 -7.92 -0.71
CA THR A 22 -19.32 -7.08 -1.87
C THR A 22 -19.02 -5.65 -1.45
N PHE A 23 -19.84 -5.08 -0.58
CA PHE A 23 -19.61 -3.76 -0.02
C PHE A 23 -18.31 -3.71 0.78
N ARG A 24 -18.12 -4.66 1.70
CA ARG A 24 -16.89 -4.73 2.53
C ARG A 24 -15.63 -4.91 1.68
N ALA A 25 -15.68 -5.71 0.62
CA ALA A 25 -14.56 -5.90 -0.29
C ALA A 25 -14.17 -4.60 -1.01
N VAL A 26 -15.15 -3.87 -1.56
CA VAL A 26 -14.90 -2.57 -2.20
C VAL A 26 -14.39 -1.55 -1.18
N ALA A 27 -15.00 -1.50 0.00
CA ALA A 27 -14.61 -0.58 1.05
C ALA A 27 -13.19 -0.87 1.58
N ALA A 28 -12.80 -2.14 1.71
CA ALA A 28 -11.44 -2.55 2.03
C ALA A 28 -10.44 -2.11 0.95
N ALA A 29 -10.78 -2.28 -0.33
CA ALA A 29 -9.93 -1.86 -1.44
C ALA A 29 -9.73 -0.33 -1.48
N VAL A 30 -10.82 0.44 -1.32
CA VAL A 30 -10.75 1.91 -1.26
C VAL A 30 -9.95 2.37 -0.05
N THR A 31 -10.14 1.73 1.11
CA THR A 31 -9.39 2.03 2.33
C THR A 31 -7.90 1.75 2.13
N ALA A 32 -7.54 0.58 1.59
CA ALA A 32 -6.15 0.22 1.29
C ALA A 32 -5.51 1.20 0.29
N PHE A 33 -6.24 1.62 -0.74
CA PHE A 33 -5.77 2.63 -1.69
C PHE A 33 -5.52 3.98 -1.01
N ALA A 34 -6.46 4.46 -0.19
CA ALA A 34 -6.30 5.70 0.56
C ALA A 34 -5.08 5.64 1.50
N LEU A 35 -4.87 4.52 2.19
CA LEU A 35 -3.69 4.29 3.03
C LEU A 35 -2.40 4.37 2.21
N CYS A 36 -2.35 3.78 1.01
CA CYS A 36 -1.19 3.89 0.14
C CYS A 36 -0.87 5.34 -0.26
N LEU A 37 -1.89 6.17 -0.55
CA LEU A 37 -1.67 7.58 -0.89
C LEU A 37 -1.17 8.39 0.31
N ILE A 38 -1.80 8.21 1.47
CA ILE A 38 -1.50 8.96 2.69
C ILE A 38 -0.10 8.60 3.23
N PHE A 39 0.20 7.30 3.33
CA PHE A 39 1.45 6.81 3.91
C PHE A 39 2.60 6.69 2.89
N GLY A 40 2.33 6.90 1.60
CA GLY A 40 3.31 6.75 0.53
C GLY A 40 4.59 7.55 0.76
N ASN A 41 4.48 8.88 0.91
CA ASN A 41 5.64 9.74 1.11
C ASN A 41 6.41 9.40 2.41
N PHE A 42 5.71 9.01 3.47
CA PHE A 42 6.34 8.59 4.73
C PHE A 42 7.15 7.31 4.55
N VAL A 43 6.57 6.27 3.94
CA VAL A 43 7.24 4.98 3.72
C VAL A 43 8.41 5.13 2.75
N ILE A 44 8.26 5.91 1.68
CA ILE A 44 9.35 6.17 0.73
C ILE A 44 10.54 6.81 1.45
N ARG A 45 10.33 7.86 2.25
CA ARG A 45 11.41 8.51 3.02
C ARG A 45 12.05 7.56 4.02
N LYS A 46 11.25 6.71 4.67
CA LYS A 46 11.77 5.70 5.60
C LYS A 46 12.63 4.67 4.89
N LEU A 47 12.20 4.14 3.75
CA LEU A 47 12.98 3.18 2.96
C LEU A 47 14.28 3.78 2.43
N ILE A 48 14.27 5.05 2.01
CA ILE A 48 15.49 5.79 1.64
C ILE A 48 16.44 5.88 2.84
N SER A 49 15.94 6.20 4.04
CA SER A 49 16.77 6.30 5.25
C SER A 49 17.40 4.96 5.67
N LEU A 50 16.73 3.84 5.36
CA LEU A 50 17.23 2.50 5.63
C LEU A 50 18.31 2.04 4.63
N LYS A 51 18.67 2.88 3.65
CA LYS A 51 19.64 2.58 2.57
C LYS A 51 19.28 1.30 1.81
N VAL A 52 18.00 0.96 1.73
CA VAL A 52 17.47 -0.16 0.95
C VAL A 52 17.35 0.30 -0.50
N GLY A 53 18.49 0.63 -1.12
CA GLY A 53 18.60 1.01 -2.52
C GLY A 53 19.17 -0.14 -3.34
N GLN A 54 18.81 -0.22 -4.62
CA GLN A 54 19.48 -1.17 -5.51
C GLN A 54 20.93 -0.72 -5.76
N PRO A 55 21.94 -1.61 -5.58
CA PRO A 55 23.30 -1.29 -5.97
C PRO A 55 23.34 -1.09 -7.49
N ILE A 56 23.79 0.09 -7.91
CA ILE A 56 23.88 0.43 -9.34
C ILE A 56 25.18 -0.16 -9.86
N ARG A 57 25.06 -1.02 -10.88
CA ARG A 57 26.21 -1.59 -11.58
C ARG A 57 26.92 -0.52 -12.38
N SER A 58 28.25 -0.50 -12.32
CA SER A 58 29.05 0.58 -12.90
C SER A 58 29.04 0.55 -14.44
N VAL A 59 29.41 1.67 -15.07
CA VAL A 59 29.59 1.75 -16.55
C VAL A 59 30.57 0.68 -17.07
N LYS A 60 31.55 0.27 -16.24
CA LYS A 60 32.46 -0.83 -16.57
C LYS A 60 31.76 -2.19 -16.71
N GLU A 61 30.69 -2.45 -15.95
CA GLU A 61 29.97 -3.72 -15.95
C GLU A 61 28.86 -3.79 -17.00
N VAL A 62 28.24 -2.67 -17.35
CA VAL A 62 27.01 -2.69 -18.19
C VAL A 62 27.00 -1.67 -19.34
N ARG A 63 28.10 -0.94 -19.57
CA ARG A 63 28.29 0.05 -20.64
C ARG A 63 27.06 0.94 -20.83
N ARG A 64 26.34 0.79 -21.96
CA ARG A 64 25.19 1.60 -22.38
C ARG A 64 23.97 1.44 -21.45
N LEU A 65 23.86 0.31 -20.74
CA LEU A 65 22.76 0.07 -19.81
C LEU A 65 22.88 0.92 -18.54
N ALA A 66 24.09 1.35 -18.17
CA ALA A 66 24.31 2.20 -17.00
C ALA A 66 23.77 3.61 -17.21
N GLU A 67 23.84 4.16 -18.43
CA GLU A 67 23.26 5.47 -18.78
C GLU A 67 21.73 5.46 -18.68
N LEU A 68 21.08 4.37 -19.10
CA LEU A 68 19.62 4.19 -19.01
C LEU A 68 19.12 4.00 -17.57
N HIS A 69 19.97 3.50 -16.67
CA HIS A 69 19.62 3.26 -15.26
C HIS A 69 20.09 4.38 -14.31
N GLY A 70 20.88 5.34 -14.78
CA GLY A 70 21.35 6.47 -13.97
C GLY A 70 20.22 7.28 -13.34
N GLY A 71 19.09 7.45 -14.04
CA GLY A 71 17.90 8.13 -13.50
C GLY A 71 17.15 7.38 -12.39
N LYS A 72 17.45 6.09 -12.17
CA LYS A 72 16.89 5.30 -11.06
C LYS A 72 17.77 5.34 -9.81
N GLN A 73 18.80 6.19 -9.81
CA GLN A 73 19.70 6.33 -8.68
C GLN A 73 18.98 6.95 -7.48
N GLY A 74 18.94 6.21 -6.38
CA GLY A 74 18.29 6.64 -5.14
C GLY A 74 16.81 6.24 -4.99
N THR A 75 16.20 5.54 -5.96
CA THR A 75 14.87 4.95 -5.75
C THR A 75 14.98 3.78 -4.77
N PRO A 76 14.26 3.81 -3.64
CA PRO A 76 14.27 2.70 -2.68
C PRO A 76 13.65 1.44 -3.30
N THR A 77 14.17 0.27 -2.93
CA THR A 77 13.49 -1.01 -3.16
C THR A 77 12.55 -1.33 -1.99
N MET A 78 11.68 -2.33 -2.15
CA MET A 78 10.69 -2.79 -1.14
C MET A 78 9.40 -1.96 -0.98
N GLY A 79 8.92 -1.30 -2.04
CA GLY A 79 7.60 -0.65 -2.04
C GLY A 79 6.42 -1.58 -1.71
N GLY A 80 6.58 -2.89 -1.88
CA GLY A 80 5.58 -3.90 -1.51
C GLY A 80 5.20 -3.90 -0.03
N VAL A 81 6.06 -3.39 0.87
CA VAL A 81 5.73 -3.25 2.31
C VAL A 81 4.53 -2.33 2.51
N LEU A 82 4.46 -1.23 1.75
CA LEU A 82 3.31 -0.31 1.80
C LEU A 82 2.05 -1.01 1.29
N VAL A 83 2.14 -1.71 0.17
CA VAL A 83 0.97 -2.38 -0.44
C VAL A 83 0.44 -3.48 0.47
N ILE A 84 1.30 -4.38 0.94
CA ILE A 84 0.92 -5.49 1.82
C ILE A 84 0.38 -4.95 3.15
N GLY A 85 1.03 -3.94 3.73
CA GLY A 85 0.56 -3.29 4.95
C GLY A 85 -0.83 -2.68 4.79
N SER A 86 -1.05 -1.90 3.73
CA SER A 86 -2.34 -1.27 3.46
C SER A 86 -3.45 -2.29 3.19
N VAL A 87 -3.16 -3.35 2.42
CA VAL A 87 -4.12 -4.43 2.15
C VAL A 87 -4.45 -5.19 3.43
N PHE A 88 -3.45 -5.55 4.22
CA PHE A 88 -3.65 -6.25 5.49
C PHE A 88 -4.51 -5.42 6.45
N LEU A 89 -4.21 -4.13 6.60
CA LEU A 89 -5.02 -3.21 7.42
C LEU A 89 -6.45 -3.09 6.89
N GLY A 90 -6.63 -2.95 5.57
CA GLY A 90 -7.94 -2.92 4.93
C GLY A 90 -8.74 -4.21 5.18
N SER A 91 -8.12 -5.38 5.03
CA SER A 91 -8.76 -6.68 5.24
C SER A 91 -9.10 -6.97 6.70
N VAL A 92 -8.25 -6.55 7.65
CA VAL A 92 -8.55 -6.71 9.09
C VAL A 92 -9.68 -5.77 9.51
N LEU A 93 -9.67 -4.53 9.01
CA LEU A 93 -10.65 -3.52 9.36
C LEU A 93 -12.06 -3.92 8.90
N TRP A 94 -12.23 -4.41 7.66
CA TRP A 94 -13.55 -4.66 7.07
C TRP A 94 -14.08 -6.08 7.29
#